data_AF-A0AAU9M7S6-F1
#
_entry.id   AF-A0AAU9M7S6-F1
#
_cell.length_a   1.000
_cell.length_b   1.000
_cell.length_c   1.000
_cell.angle_alpha   90.00
_cell.angle_beta   90.00
_cell.angle_gamma   90.00
#
_symmetry.space_group_name_H-M   'P 1'
#
loop_
_entity.id
_entity.type
_entity.pdbx_description
1 polymer ?
#
loop_
_entity_poly.entity_id
_entity_poly.type
_entity_poly.pdbx_seq_one_letter_code
_entity_poly.pdbx_strand_id
1 'polypeptide(L)'
;MPWRTINNHIDCGVFKMRHMETYMGGSMNEFKVGFKNESSAQDDQLAKLRTKYVYKMINHEYNVHKDAVLQKVDQFHKIPSRQRTEMLSIAKEQIHKRFDDFS
;
A
#
# COMPACT_ATOMS: atom_id res chain seq x y z
N MET A 1 3.66 -17.98 -13.78
CA MET A 1 2.66 -16.89 -13.81
C MET A 1 3.34 -15.64 -14.37
N PRO A 2 2.84 -15.06 -15.47
CA PRO A 2 3.48 -13.94 -16.17
C PRO A 2 3.66 -12.66 -15.34
N TRP A 3 2.85 -12.49 -14.30
CA TRP A 3 2.87 -11.33 -13.40
C TRP A 3 3.86 -11.44 -12.24
N ARG A 4 4.60 -12.55 -12.09
CA ARG A 4 5.56 -12.70 -10.99
C ARG A 4 6.68 -11.67 -11.13
N THR A 5 7.15 -11.17 -10.00
CA THR A 5 8.26 -10.21 -9.88
C THR A 5 9.38 -10.81 -9.02
N ILE A 6 10.62 -10.39 -9.28
CA ILE A 6 11.78 -10.68 -8.43
C ILE A 6 11.85 -9.79 -7.18
N ASN A 7 11.11 -8.66 -7.16
CA ASN A 7 11.02 -7.74 -6.02
C ASN A 7 9.87 -8.10 -5.07
N ASN A 8 9.65 -9.39 -4.87
CA ASN A 8 8.51 -9.89 -4.10
C ASN A 8 8.54 -9.47 -2.61
N HIS A 9 9.69 -9.06 -2.07
CA HIS A 9 9.84 -8.65 -0.67
C HIS A 9 9.13 -7.32 -0.35
N ILE A 10 8.90 -6.46 -1.35
CA ILE A 10 8.26 -5.15 -1.16
C ILE A 10 6.72 -5.27 -1.16
N ASP A 11 6.18 -6.03 -2.12
CA ASP A 11 4.74 -6.05 -2.41
C ASP A 11 4.05 -7.41 -2.20
N CYS A 12 4.70 -8.39 -1.58
CA CYS A 12 4.13 -9.71 -1.33
C CYS A 12 2.73 -9.64 -0.69
N GLY A 13 2.52 -8.72 0.25
CA GLY A 13 1.22 -8.49 0.90
C GLY A 13 0.14 -8.01 -0.08
N VAL A 14 0.48 -7.10 -0.99
CA VAL A 14 -0.44 -6.58 -2.02
C VAL A 14 -0.83 -7.69 -3.00
N PHE A 15 0.14 -8.49 -3.45
CA PHE A 15 -0.11 -9.67 -4.27
C PHE A 15 -1.05 -10.65 -3.56
N LYS A 16 -0.75 -11.01 -2.30
CA LYS A 16 -1.57 -11.94 -1.51
C LYS A 16 -3.00 -11.42 -1.34
N MET A 17 -3.19 -10.16 -0.96
CA MET A 17 -4.53 -9.57 -0.79
C MET A 17 -5.30 -9.56 -2.12
N ARG A 18 -4.65 -9.19 -3.22
CA ARG A 18 -5.28 -9.19 -4.54
C ARG A 18 -5.66 -10.60 -4.99
N HIS A 19 -4.80 -11.58 -4.73
CA HIS A 19 -5.11 -12.97 -4.99
C HIS A 19 -6.37 -13.41 -4.26
N MET A 20 -6.44 -13.18 -2.95
CA MET A 20 -7.62 -13.56 -2.16
C MET A 20 -8.89 -12.81 -2.60
N GLU A 21 -8.78 -11.55 -3.05
CA GLU A 21 -9.92 -10.76 -3.55
C GLU A 21 -10.50 -11.32 -4.86
N THR A 22 -9.68 -11.89 -5.74
CA THR A 22 -10.10 -12.37 -7.08
C THR A 22 -10.23 -13.89 -7.17
N TYR A 23 -10.02 -14.62 -6.08
CA TYR A 23 -10.08 -16.08 -6.08
C TYR A 23 -11.52 -16.56 -6.11
N MET A 24 -11.86 -17.34 -7.14
CA MET A 24 -13.20 -17.88 -7.37
C MET A 24 -13.21 -19.42 -7.35
N GLY A 25 -12.21 -20.05 -6.70
CA GLY A 25 -11.95 -21.48 -6.83
C GLY A 25 -11.10 -21.81 -8.06
N GLY A 26 -10.88 -23.10 -8.29
CA GLY A 26 -10.16 -23.62 -9.46
C GLY A 26 -8.64 -23.77 -9.28
N SER A 27 -8.00 -24.22 -10.35
CA SER A 27 -6.56 -24.52 -10.43
C SER A 27 -5.72 -23.25 -10.62
N MET A 28 -4.42 -23.34 -10.35
CA MET A 28 -3.49 -22.21 -10.48
C MET A 28 -3.45 -21.62 -11.90
N ASN A 29 -3.75 -22.41 -12.92
CA ASN A 29 -3.72 -22.00 -14.33
C ASN A 29 -4.95 -21.15 -14.72
N GLU A 30 -6.05 -21.27 -13.99
CA GLU A 30 -7.29 -20.52 -14.21
C GLU A 30 -7.27 -19.17 -13.49
N PHE A 31 -6.25 -18.95 -12.66
CA PHE A 31 -6.21 -17.82 -11.73
C PHE A 31 -5.82 -16.51 -12.41
N LYS A 32 -6.85 -15.72 -12.76
CA LYS A 32 -6.71 -14.41 -13.42
C LYS A 32 -6.75 -13.26 -12.41
N VAL A 33 -5.58 -12.89 -11.93
CA VAL A 33 -5.41 -11.84 -10.89
C VAL A 33 -5.55 -10.41 -11.47
N GLY A 34 -5.38 -10.27 -12.80
CA GLY A 34 -5.50 -9.00 -13.52
C GLY A 34 -4.25 -8.11 -13.46
N PHE A 35 -3.12 -8.64 -12.97
CA PHE A 35 -1.85 -7.94 -13.04
C PHE A 35 -1.27 -7.99 -14.46
N LYS A 36 -0.69 -6.87 -14.88
CA LYS A 36 0.22 -6.80 -16.02
C LYS A 36 1.53 -7.55 -15.66
N ASN A 37 2.32 -7.86 -16.67
CA ASN A 37 3.68 -8.37 -16.46
C ASN A 37 4.54 -7.28 -15.79
N GLU A 38 5.61 -7.71 -15.14
CA GLU A 38 6.58 -6.82 -14.48
C GLU A 38 7.00 -5.69 -15.42
N SER A 39 6.61 -4.47 -15.06
CA SER A 39 6.75 -3.24 -15.85
C SER A 39 6.29 -2.04 -15.01
N SER A 40 6.59 -0.82 -15.46
CA SER A 40 6.05 0.41 -14.84
C SER A 40 4.52 0.40 -14.71
N ALA A 41 3.84 -0.24 -15.66
CA ALA A 41 2.39 -0.36 -15.61
C ALA A 41 1.92 -1.33 -14.50
N GLN A 42 2.73 -2.33 -14.13
CA GLN A 42 2.48 -3.15 -12.94
C GLN A 42 2.77 -2.36 -11.66
N ASP A 43 3.83 -1.54 -11.63
CA ASP A 43 4.14 -0.67 -10.48
C ASP A 43 2.99 0.28 -10.16
N ASP A 44 2.37 0.88 -11.19
CA ASP A 44 1.17 1.69 -11.04
C ASP A 44 -0.03 0.90 -10.48
N GLN A 45 -0.20 -0.36 -10.91
CA GLN A 45 -1.25 -1.23 -10.36
C GLN A 45 -0.99 -1.53 -8.89
N LEU A 46 0.26 -1.84 -8.52
CA LEU A 46 0.67 -2.12 -7.16
C LEU A 46 0.50 -0.90 -6.26
N ALA A 47 0.91 0.29 -6.70
CA ALA A 47 0.73 1.54 -5.96
C ALA A 47 -0.75 1.82 -5.68
N LYS A 48 -1.62 1.69 -6.70
CA LYS A 48 -3.08 1.88 -6.55
C LYS A 48 -3.70 0.88 -5.59
N LEU A 49 -3.35 -0.40 -5.70
CA LEU A 49 -3.84 -1.44 -4.80
C LEU A 49 -3.35 -1.23 -3.37
N ARG A 50 -2.07 -0.88 -3.19
CA ARG A 50 -1.51 -0.56 -1.87
C ARG A 50 -2.28 0.58 -1.21
N THR A 51 -2.53 1.67 -1.93
CA THR A 51 -3.36 2.78 -1.43
C THR A 51 -4.78 2.31 -1.09
N LYS A 52 -5.44 1.54 -1.96
CA LYS A 52 -6.79 1.01 -1.73
C LYS A 52 -6.85 0.15 -0.45
N TYR A 53 -5.90 -0.76 -0.27
CA TYR A 53 -5.89 -1.67 0.88
C TYR A 53 -5.55 -0.93 2.18
N VAL A 54 -4.56 -0.05 2.17
CA VAL A 54 -4.22 0.77 3.35
C VAL A 54 -5.40 1.67 3.74
N TYR A 55 -6.05 2.31 2.77
CA TYR A 55 -7.26 3.11 3.03
C TYR A 55 -8.36 2.27 3.70
N LYS A 56 -8.63 1.07 3.18
CA LYS A 56 -9.61 0.14 3.76
C LYS A 56 -9.22 -0.26 5.18
N MET A 57 -7.97 -0.63 5.44
CA MET A 57 -7.50 -1.05 6.77
C MET A 57 -7.59 0.09 7.79
N ILE A 58 -7.15 1.30 7.42
CA ILE A 58 -7.16 2.46 8.31
C ILE A 58 -8.59 2.87 8.68
N ASN A 59 -9.53 2.82 7.73
CA ASN A 59 -10.91 3.25 7.94
C ASN A 59 -11.86 2.13 8.41
N HIS A 60 -11.38 0.89 8.53
CA HIS A 60 -12.20 -0.25 8.92
C HIS A 60 -12.76 -0.06 10.34
N GLU A 61 -13.98 -0.53 10.59
CA GLU A 61 -14.61 -0.45 11.92
C GLU A 61 -13.83 -1.20 13.01
N TYR A 62 -13.26 -2.37 12.68
CA TYR A 62 -12.36 -3.12 13.56
C TYR A 62 -11.00 -2.48 13.83
N ASN A 63 -10.62 -1.41 13.14
CA ASN A 63 -9.37 -0.73 13.46
C ASN A 63 -9.56 0.07 14.76
N VAL A 64 -9.08 -0.46 15.87
CA VAL A 64 -9.13 0.17 17.20
C VAL A 64 -8.41 1.53 17.25
N HIS A 65 -7.56 1.83 16.27
CA HIS A 65 -6.86 3.10 16.15
C HIS A 65 -7.51 4.08 15.17
N LYS A 66 -8.64 3.73 14.53
CA LYS A 66 -9.30 4.54 13.51
C LYS A 66 -9.55 5.98 14.00
N ASP A 67 -10.20 6.14 15.14
CA ASP A 67 -10.56 7.47 15.65
C ASP A 67 -9.33 8.30 16.01
N ALA A 68 -8.30 7.67 16.59
CA ALA A 68 -7.04 8.33 16.89
C ALA A 68 -6.31 8.78 15.62
N VAL A 69 -6.37 7.98 14.54
CA VAL A 69 -5.81 8.36 13.24
C VAL A 69 -6.59 9.53 12.64
N LEU A 70 -7.92 9.48 12.65
CA LEU A 70 -8.76 10.57 12.12
C LEU A 70 -8.52 11.89 12.88
N GLN A 71 -8.43 11.84 14.20
CA GLN A 71 -8.11 13.02 15.01
C GLN A 71 -6.75 13.63 14.64
N LYS A 72 -5.73 12.79 14.39
CA LYS A 72 -4.41 13.26 13.95
C LYS A 72 -4.46 13.85 12.54
N VAL A 73 -5.26 13.28 11.63
CA VAL A 73 -5.48 13.83 10.29
C VAL A 73 -6.12 15.22 10.38
N ASP A 74 -7.13 15.39 11.23
CA ASP A 74 -7.77 16.70 11.44
C ASP A 74 -6.80 17.73 12.02
N GLN A 75 -5.96 17.33 12.99
CA GLN A 75 -4.90 18.18 13.53
C GLN A 75 -3.88 18.55 12.45
N PHE A 76 -3.45 17.59 11.63
CA PHE A 76 -2.55 17.81 10.52
C PHE A 76 -3.13 18.82 9.52
N HIS A 77 -4.44 18.74 9.23
CA HIS A 77 -5.08 19.67 8.31
C HIS A 77 -5.12 21.12 8.79
N LYS A 78 -5.06 21.36 10.12
CA LYS A 78 -4.99 22.71 10.71
C LYS A 78 -3.61 23.35 10.57
N ILE A 79 -2.56 22.58 10.25
CA ILE A 79 -1.20 23.11 10.06
C ILE A 79 -1.12 23.85 8.71
N PRO A 80 -0.44 25.01 8.63
CA PRO A 80 -0.22 25.72 7.37
C PRO A 80 0.43 24.85 6.30
N SER A 81 -0.02 24.99 5.05
CA SER A 81 0.40 24.13 3.93
C SER A 81 1.93 24.02 3.79
N ARG A 82 2.66 25.14 3.93
CA ARG A 82 4.13 25.16 3.85
C ARG A 82 4.78 24.24 4.90
N GLN A 83 4.32 24.31 6.14
CA GLN A 83 4.82 23.48 7.23
C GLN A 83 4.45 22.01 7.03
N ARG A 84 3.23 21.72 6.55
CA ARG A 84 2.83 20.34 6.22
C ARG A 84 3.75 19.72 5.16
N THR A 85 4.06 20.46 4.10
CA THR A 85 4.95 19.98 3.04
C THR A 85 6.35 19.67 3.57
N GLU A 86 6.88 20.51 4.46
CA GLU A 86 8.17 20.27 5.12
C GLU A 86 8.13 19.02 6.01
N MET A 87 7.08 18.88 6.84
CA MET A 87 6.87 17.70 7.67
C MET A 87 6.78 16.41 6.84
N LEU A 88 6.10 16.45 5.69
CA LEU A 88 6.00 15.31 4.77
C LEU A 88 7.34 14.96 4.13
N SER A 89 8.16 15.96 3.79
CA SER A 89 9.52 15.73 3.29
C SER A 89 10.38 15.01 4.32
N ILE A 90 10.38 15.51 5.57
CA ILE A 90 11.11 14.90 6.68
C ILE A 90 10.62 13.47 6.94
N ALA A 91 9.30 13.27 6.96
CA ALA A 91 8.72 11.94 7.15
C ALA A 91 9.13 10.97 6.04
N LYS A 92 9.16 11.43 4.78
CA LYS A 92 9.61 10.63 3.64
C LYS A 92 11.07 10.20 3.83
N GLU A 93 11.96 11.11 4.20
CA GLU A 93 13.37 10.79 4.45
C GLU A 93 13.55 9.78 5.59
N GLN A 94 12.81 9.96 6.70
CA GLN A 94 12.88 9.03 7.83
C GLN A 94 12.39 7.63 7.46
N ILE A 95 11.35 7.52 6.63
CA ILE A 95 10.86 6.22 6.15
C ILE A 95 11.94 5.53 5.30
N HIS A 96 12.63 6.26 4.43
CA HIS A 96 13.72 5.69 3.62
C HIS A 96 14.85 5.18 4.52
N LYS A 97 15.30 5.99 5.49
CA LYS A 97 16.34 5.57 6.44
C LYS A 97 15.99 4.30 7.19
N ARG A 98 14.75 4.21 7.70
CA ARG A 98 14.28 2.99 8.39
C ARG A 98 14.29 1.78 7.47
N PHE A 99 13.96 1.95 6.19
CA PHE A 99 13.98 0.86 5.22
C PHE A 99 15.41 0.37 4.96
N ASP A 100 16.36 1.28 4.89
CA ASP A 100 17.78 0.96 4.77
C ASP A 100 18.29 0.19 6.01
N ASP A 101 17.81 0.52 7.21
CA ASP A 101 18.17 -0.19 8.46
C ASP A 101 17.67 -1.66 8.51
N PHE A 102 16.71 -2.04 7.67
CA PHE A 102 16.14 -3.39 7.60
C PHE A 102 16.62 -4.21 6.38
N SER A 103 17.47 -3.64 5.54
CA SER A 103 18.02 -4.27 4.33
C SER A 103 19.43 -4.81 4.56
#